data_AF-A0A3A1R4T1-F1
#
_entry.id   AF-A0A3A1R4T1-F1
#
_cell.length_a   1.000
_cell.length_b   1.000
_cell.length_c   1.000
_cell.angle_alpha   90.00
_cell.angle_beta   90.00
_cell.angle_gamma   90.00
#
_symmetry.space_group_name_H-M   'P 1'
#
loop_
_entity.id
_entity.type
_entity.pdbx_description
1 polymer ?
#
loop_
_entity_poly.entity_id
_entity_poly.type
_entity_poly.pdbx_seq_one_letter_code
_entity_poly.pdbx_strand_id
1 'polypeptide(L)'
;MKGKKSAKWDRILHWLVGAAVAFAMFQWSETNNELKTYEVRHVIQLNYQFKELHSILFSMEETLDTYQFPIDEDKENYYQDALDNDIQRLDHLGHSIQQLNDYPDFRIVNQSFGELENIVKGLKGFQYTEAEKNSATEALSKTQSELYALLEKDEFTVELEEDRAELLTILDNLVKNLSVLKKY
;
A
#
# COMPACT_ATOMS: atom_id res chain seq x y z
N MET A 1 64.63 -5.23 38.08
CA MET A 1 63.42 -6.05 37.77
C MET A 1 62.29 -5.16 37.28
N LYS A 2 62.28 -4.75 36.01
CA LYS A 2 61.18 -4.01 35.36
C LYS A 2 61.02 -4.61 33.97
N GLY A 3 59.96 -5.38 33.72
CA GLY A 3 59.75 -6.02 32.41
C GLY A 3 58.71 -7.14 32.37
N LYS A 4 58.38 -7.79 33.49
CA LYS A 4 57.39 -8.89 33.49
C LYS A 4 55.93 -8.47 33.69
N LYS A 5 55.66 -7.26 34.19
CA LYS A 5 54.27 -6.78 34.40
C LYS A 5 53.62 -6.26 33.11
N SER A 6 54.35 -5.64 32.17
CA SER A 6 53.72 -5.10 30.95
C SER A 6 53.24 -6.22 30.04
N ALA A 7 54.03 -7.28 29.82
CA ALA A 7 53.65 -8.38 28.93
C ALA A 7 52.35 -9.11 29.32
N LYS A 8 52.02 -9.20 30.61
CA LYS A 8 50.76 -9.79 31.08
C LYS A 8 49.57 -8.87 30.82
N TRP A 9 49.73 -7.57 31.07
CA TRP A 9 48.70 -6.56 30.80
C TRP A 9 48.49 -6.35 29.30
N ASP A 10 49.55 -6.35 28.50
CA ASP A 10 49.48 -6.30 27.04
C ASP A 10 48.72 -7.50 26.49
N ARG A 11 48.96 -8.71 27.02
CA ARG A 11 48.23 -9.92 26.60
C ARG A 11 46.76 -9.85 27.00
N ILE A 12 46.43 -9.36 28.20
CA ILE A 12 45.04 -9.15 28.64
C ILE A 12 44.35 -8.10 27.76
N LEU A 13 45.03 -7.00 27.44
CA LEU A 13 44.52 -5.95 26.57
C LEU A 13 44.23 -6.49 25.15
N HIS A 14 45.12 -7.31 24.59
CA HIS A 14 44.87 -7.96 23.29
C HIS A 14 43.65 -8.88 23.33
N TRP A 15 43.45 -9.63 24.41
CA TRP A 15 42.24 -10.45 24.57
C TRP A 15 40.97 -9.59 24.68
N LEU A 16 41.02 -8.49 25.43
CA LEU A 16 39.89 -7.56 25.56
C LEU A 16 39.56 -6.86 24.24
N VAL A 17 40.58 -6.42 23.49
CA VAL A 17 40.40 -5.84 22.15
C VAL A 17 39.83 -6.88 21.20
N GLY A 18 40.36 -8.11 21.21
CA GLY A 18 39.82 -9.22 20.41
C GLY A 18 38.35 -9.52 20.75
N ALA A 19 37.99 -9.55 22.03
CA ALA A 19 36.62 -9.75 22.48
C ALA A 19 35.69 -8.59 22.08
N ALA A 20 36.16 -7.34 22.19
CA ALA A 20 35.40 -6.16 21.78
C ALA A 20 35.16 -6.13 20.26
N VAL A 21 36.17 -6.49 19.46
CA VAL A 21 36.04 -6.61 18.00
C VAL A 21 35.06 -7.72 17.62
N ALA A 22 35.17 -8.90 18.26
CA ALA A 22 34.25 -10.01 18.03
C ALA A 22 32.80 -9.65 18.43
N PHE A 23 32.60 -8.95 19.54
CA PHE A 23 31.30 -8.45 19.97
C PHE A 23 30.73 -7.43 18.99
N ALA A 24 31.54 -6.47 18.54
CA ALA A 24 31.12 -5.48 17.54
C ALA A 24 30.75 -6.14 16.20
N MET A 25 31.49 -7.15 15.76
CA MET A 25 31.16 -7.92 14.55
C MET A 25 29.86 -8.71 14.71
N PHE A 26 29.63 -9.31 15.88
CA PHE A 26 28.38 -10.00 16.19
C PHE A 26 27.19 -9.04 16.17
N GLN A 27 27.29 -7.90 16.87
CA GLN A 27 26.27 -6.86 16.90
C GLN A 27 25.97 -6.32 15.50
N TRP A 28 27.02 -6.03 14.70
CA TRP A 28 26.85 -5.62 13.30
C TRP A 28 26.07 -6.65 12.48
N SER A 29 26.40 -7.95 12.62
CA SER A 29 25.68 -9.01 11.91
C SER A 29 24.23 -9.14 12.36
N GLU A 30 23.95 -8.97 13.65
CA GLU A 30 22.60 -9.05 14.22
C GLU A 30 21.74 -7.90 13.68
N THR A 31 22.23 -6.66 13.78
CA THR A 31 21.55 -5.47 13.22
C THR A 31 21.34 -5.57 11.71
N ASN A 32 22.32 -6.08 10.96
CA ASN A 32 22.19 -6.20 9.50
C ASN A 32 21.18 -7.29 9.09
N ASN A 33 21.05 -8.36 9.88
CA ASN A 33 20.01 -9.36 9.66
C ASN A 33 18.61 -8.83 10.03
N GLU A 34 18.50 -8.06 11.11
CA GLU A 34 17.25 -7.39 11.49
C GLU A 34 16.80 -6.42 10.41
N LEU A 35 17.71 -5.60 9.87
CA LEU A 35 17.44 -4.67 8.76
C LEU A 35 16.91 -5.42 7.52
N LYS A 36 17.61 -6.45 7.05
CA LYS A 36 17.14 -7.26 5.91
C LYS A 36 15.79 -7.91 6.14
N THR A 37 15.55 -8.40 7.37
CA THR A 37 14.27 -9.02 7.73
C THR A 37 13.14 -7.99 7.76
N TYR A 38 13.45 -6.78 8.23
CA TYR A 38 12.53 -5.65 8.26
C TYR A 38 12.17 -5.20 6.83
N GLU A 39 13.16 -5.00 5.96
CA GLU A 39 12.99 -4.63 4.54
C GLU A 39 12.10 -5.65 3.80
N VAL A 40 12.40 -6.95 3.92
CA VAL A 40 11.58 -8.01 3.30
C VAL A 40 10.15 -8.00 3.83
N ARG A 41 9.96 -7.84 5.15
CA ARG A 41 8.63 -7.77 5.76
C ARG A 41 7.85 -6.55 5.25
N HIS A 42 8.54 -5.43 5.10
CA HIS A 42 7.98 -4.17 4.64
C HIS A 42 7.45 -4.26 3.21
N VAL A 43 8.24 -4.82 2.29
CA VAL A 43 7.84 -5.07 0.90
C VAL A 43 6.63 -6.00 0.83
N ILE A 44 6.66 -7.10 1.58
CA ILE A 44 5.53 -8.04 1.65
C ILE A 44 4.27 -7.35 2.13
N GLN A 45 4.36 -6.51 3.18
CA GLN A 45 3.22 -5.77 3.72
C GLN A 45 2.62 -4.81 2.69
N LEU A 46 3.45 -4.06 1.97
CA LEU A 46 2.98 -3.17 0.89
C LEU A 46 2.29 -3.96 -0.24
N ASN A 47 2.82 -5.11 -0.64
CA ASN A 47 2.18 -5.96 -1.64
C ASN A 47 0.80 -6.44 -1.17
N TYR A 48 0.65 -6.80 0.12
CA TYR A 48 -0.66 -7.11 0.70
C TYR A 48 -1.61 -5.91 0.66
N GLN A 49 -1.12 -4.69 0.93
CA GLN A 49 -1.94 -3.48 0.84
C GLN A 49 -2.49 -3.25 -0.58
N PHE A 50 -1.70 -3.45 -1.65
CA PHE A 50 -2.23 -3.32 -3.01
C PHE A 50 -3.19 -4.44 -3.41
N LYS A 51 -3.05 -5.63 -2.84
CA LYS A 51 -4.06 -6.69 -2.99
C LYS A 51 -5.37 -6.32 -2.27
N GLU A 52 -5.29 -5.63 -1.13
CA GLU A 52 -6.47 -5.08 -0.46
C GLU A 52 -7.13 -4.00 -1.33
N LEU A 53 -6.36 -3.12 -1.99
CA LEU A 53 -6.92 -2.16 -2.95
C LEU A 53 -7.75 -2.87 -4.03
N HIS A 54 -7.18 -3.92 -4.63
CA HIS A 54 -7.88 -4.72 -5.64
C HIS A 54 -9.21 -5.27 -5.09
N SER A 55 -9.22 -5.77 -3.85
CA SER A 55 -10.45 -6.25 -3.20
C SER A 55 -11.48 -5.14 -2.97
N ILE A 56 -11.05 -3.94 -2.57
CA ILE A 56 -11.96 -2.80 -2.37
C ILE A 56 -12.57 -2.37 -3.71
N LEU A 57 -11.75 -2.25 -4.77
CA LEU A 57 -12.26 -1.91 -6.10
C LEU A 57 -13.27 -2.93 -6.63
N PHE A 58 -13.03 -4.22 -6.38
CA PHE A 58 -13.96 -5.30 -6.72
C PHE A 58 -15.29 -5.18 -5.96
N SER A 59 -15.24 -4.90 -4.66
CA SER A 59 -16.43 -4.68 -3.83
C SER A 59 -17.28 -3.50 -4.34
N MET A 60 -16.63 -2.40 -4.72
CA MET A 60 -17.32 -1.25 -5.33
C MET A 60 -17.96 -1.62 -6.66
N GLU A 61 -17.26 -2.36 -7.52
CA GLU A 61 -17.80 -2.83 -8.81
C GLU A 61 -19.04 -3.70 -8.60
N GLU A 62 -18.99 -4.67 -7.68
CA GLU A 62 -20.12 -5.53 -7.35
C GLU A 62 -21.32 -4.74 -6.79
N THR A 63 -21.05 -3.74 -5.94
CA THR A 63 -22.07 -2.85 -5.40
C THR A 63 -22.75 -2.04 -6.51
N LEU A 64 -21.96 -1.50 -7.45
CA LEU A 64 -22.49 -0.77 -8.60
C LEU A 64 -23.21 -1.70 -9.58
N ASP A 65 -22.76 -2.91 -9.81
CA ASP A 65 -23.40 -3.86 -10.73
C ASP A 65 -24.78 -4.29 -10.25
N THR A 66 -24.91 -4.52 -8.93
CA THR A 66 -26.18 -4.92 -8.32
C THR A 66 -27.18 -3.76 -8.19
N TYR A 67 -26.73 -2.52 -8.36
CA TYR A 67 -27.58 -1.32 -8.38
C TYR A 67 -28.50 -1.29 -9.61
N GLN A 68 -29.80 -1.12 -9.40
CA GLN A 68 -30.77 -0.87 -10.47
C GLN A 68 -31.21 0.60 -10.42
N PHE A 69 -31.35 1.26 -11.57
CA PHE A 69 -31.82 2.64 -11.64
C PHE A 69 -33.32 2.74 -12.01
N PRO A 70 -34.14 3.49 -11.26
CA PRO A 70 -33.84 4.09 -9.95
C PRO A 70 -33.72 3.03 -8.84
N ILE A 71 -33.02 3.37 -7.76
CA ILE A 71 -32.83 2.47 -6.61
C ILE A 71 -34.18 2.10 -5.99
N ASP A 72 -34.27 0.86 -5.53
CA ASP A 72 -35.34 0.42 -4.66
C ASP A 72 -35.08 0.98 -3.25
N GLU A 73 -36.00 1.77 -2.70
CA GLU A 73 -35.88 2.41 -1.36
C GLU A 73 -35.51 1.39 -0.27
N ASP A 74 -36.01 0.15 -0.40
CA ASP A 74 -35.72 -0.93 0.55
C ASP A 74 -34.27 -1.42 0.50
N LYS A 75 -33.56 -1.17 -0.61
CA LYS A 75 -32.16 -1.55 -0.82
C LYS A 75 -31.19 -0.38 -0.68
N GLU A 76 -31.69 0.85 -0.59
CA GLU A 76 -30.87 2.05 -0.50
C GLU A 76 -29.85 1.95 0.63
N ASN A 77 -30.31 1.62 1.84
CA ASN A 77 -29.45 1.48 3.02
C ASN A 77 -28.36 0.42 2.83
N TYR A 78 -28.69 -0.70 2.18
CA TYR A 78 -27.71 -1.76 1.90
C TYR A 78 -26.55 -1.24 1.04
N TYR A 79 -26.85 -0.47 -0.01
CA TYR A 79 -25.82 0.11 -0.85
C TYR A 79 -25.03 1.21 -0.13
N GLN A 80 -25.70 2.03 0.69
CA GLN A 80 -25.02 3.07 1.48
C GLN A 80 -24.00 2.44 2.45
N ASP A 81 -24.42 1.38 3.16
CA ASP A 81 -23.59 0.67 4.13
C ASP A 81 -22.41 -0.03 3.46
N ALA A 82 -22.62 -0.62 2.28
CA ALA A 82 -21.55 -1.24 1.50
C ALA A 82 -20.48 -0.23 1.07
N LEU A 83 -20.90 0.92 0.50
CA LEU A 83 -19.98 1.98 0.10
C LEU A 83 -19.30 2.65 1.31
N ASP A 84 -19.97 2.77 2.45
CA ASP A 84 -19.36 3.26 3.69
C ASP A 84 -18.23 2.34 4.19
N ASN A 85 -18.44 1.02 4.10
CA ASN A 85 -17.40 0.05 4.42
C ASN A 85 -16.20 0.21 3.49
N ASP A 86 -16.42 0.36 2.18
CA ASP A 86 -15.34 0.56 1.22
C ASP A 86 -14.60 1.90 1.41
N ILE A 87 -15.30 2.97 1.81
CA ILE A 87 -14.68 4.25 2.22
C ILE A 87 -13.76 4.04 3.42
N GLN A 88 -14.21 3.35 4.47
CA GLN A 88 -13.40 3.08 5.66
C GLN A 88 -12.18 2.23 5.33
N ARG A 89 -12.34 1.23 4.44
CA ARG A 89 -11.23 0.38 3.98
C ARG A 89 -10.21 1.18 3.17
N LEU A 90 -10.64 2.06 2.28
CA LEU A 90 -9.76 2.95 1.51
C LEU A 90 -8.97 3.89 2.43
N ASP A 91 -9.64 4.50 3.41
CA ASP A 91 -8.99 5.38 4.39
C ASP A 91 -7.91 4.62 5.19
N HIS A 92 -8.25 3.44 5.72
CA HIS A 92 -7.31 2.60 6.46
C HIS A 92 -6.12 2.17 5.59
N LEU A 93 -6.38 1.82 4.34
CA LEU A 93 -5.38 1.40 3.37
C LEU A 93 -4.42 2.53 3.03
N GLY A 94 -4.93 3.74 2.78
CA GLY A 94 -4.12 4.94 2.53
C GLY A 94 -3.17 5.24 3.70
N HIS A 95 -3.69 5.18 4.93
CA HIS A 95 -2.89 5.34 6.15
C HIS A 95 -1.82 4.24 6.31
N SER A 96 -2.18 2.98 6.03
CA SER A 96 -1.26 1.85 6.16
C SER A 96 -0.12 1.94 5.14
N ILE A 97 -0.43 2.26 3.88
CA ILE A 97 0.58 2.50 2.85
C ILE A 97 1.46 3.69 3.26
N GLN A 98 0.91 4.78 3.79
CA GLN A 98 1.72 5.93 4.23
C GLN A 98 2.70 5.57 5.36
N GLN A 99 2.27 4.78 6.34
CA GLN A 99 3.14 4.35 7.45
C GLN A 99 4.24 3.40 6.99
N LEU A 100 3.94 2.61 5.95
CA LEU A 100 4.84 1.65 5.34
C LEU A 100 5.56 2.24 4.13
N ASN A 101 5.70 3.56 3.99
CA ASN A 101 6.32 4.09 2.78
C ASN A 101 7.32 5.20 3.04
N ASP A 102 8.58 4.86 2.80
CA ASP A 102 9.72 5.77 2.89
C ASP A 102 10.05 6.45 1.55
N TYR A 103 9.38 6.06 0.45
CA TYR A 103 9.65 6.54 -0.91
C TYR A 103 8.89 7.85 -1.22
N PRO A 104 9.59 8.96 -1.54
CA PRO A 104 8.96 10.27 -1.70
C PRO A 104 8.00 10.40 -2.90
N ASP A 105 8.30 9.74 -4.01
CA ASP A 105 7.48 9.63 -5.23
C ASP A 105 6.13 8.98 -4.95
N PHE A 106 6.10 8.07 -3.99
CA PHE A 106 4.91 7.34 -3.60
C PHE A 106 3.98 8.10 -2.64
N ARG A 107 4.38 9.29 -2.17
CA ARG A 107 3.48 10.18 -1.40
C ARG A 107 2.25 10.60 -2.21
N ILE A 108 2.36 10.60 -3.54
CA ILE A 108 1.25 10.90 -4.46
C ILE A 108 0.13 9.85 -4.33
N VAL A 109 0.46 8.61 -3.97
CA VAL A 109 -0.54 7.55 -3.76
C VAL A 109 -1.57 7.95 -2.72
N ASN A 110 -1.17 8.65 -1.65
CA ASN A 110 -2.12 9.15 -0.64
C ASN A 110 -3.13 10.16 -1.22
N GLN A 111 -2.68 11.02 -2.14
CA GLN A 111 -3.58 11.92 -2.85
C GLN A 111 -4.57 11.11 -3.70
N SER A 112 -4.09 10.10 -4.44
CA SER A 112 -4.97 9.21 -5.22
C SER A 112 -6.00 8.51 -4.34
N PHE A 113 -5.62 8.01 -3.15
CA PHE A 113 -6.54 7.39 -2.19
C PHE A 113 -7.60 8.38 -1.68
N GLY A 114 -7.22 9.60 -1.31
CA GLY A 114 -8.18 10.62 -0.90
C GLY A 114 -9.11 11.04 -2.05
N GLU A 115 -8.62 11.05 -3.29
CA GLU A 115 -9.45 11.32 -4.46
C GLU A 115 -10.44 10.18 -4.76
N LEU A 116 -10.01 8.92 -4.61
CA LEU A 116 -10.88 7.75 -4.70
C LEU A 116 -11.94 7.76 -3.59
N GLU A 117 -11.56 8.04 -2.36
CA GLU A 117 -12.49 8.17 -1.24
C GLU A 117 -13.58 9.21 -1.53
N ASN A 118 -13.20 10.38 -2.07
CA ASN A 118 -14.16 11.42 -2.46
C ASN A 118 -15.09 10.96 -3.59
N ILE A 119 -14.59 10.20 -4.55
CA ILE A 119 -15.42 9.60 -5.61
C ILE A 119 -16.45 8.63 -5.00
N VAL A 120 -16.03 7.76 -4.07
CA VAL A 120 -16.93 6.79 -3.43
C VAL A 120 -17.97 7.49 -2.56
N LYS A 121 -17.59 8.56 -1.86
CA LYS A 121 -18.55 9.44 -1.17
C LYS A 121 -19.57 10.06 -2.13
N GLY A 122 -19.13 10.43 -3.33
CA GLY A 122 -20.02 10.86 -4.41
C GLY A 122 -21.03 9.77 -4.76
N LEU A 123 -20.56 8.53 -5.01
CA LEU A 123 -21.39 7.35 -5.30
C LEU A 123 -22.49 7.12 -4.26
N LYS A 124 -22.20 7.33 -2.97
CA LYS A 124 -23.16 7.24 -1.86
C LYS A 124 -24.32 8.23 -1.96
N GLY A 125 -24.19 9.31 -2.73
CA GLY A 125 -25.28 10.27 -2.97
C GLY A 125 -26.34 9.79 -3.99
N PHE A 126 -26.07 8.70 -4.72
CA PHE A 126 -26.97 8.01 -5.66
C PHE A 126 -27.68 8.91 -6.70
N GLN A 127 -27.01 9.96 -7.19
CA GLN A 127 -27.55 10.85 -8.23
C GLN A 127 -27.10 10.50 -9.67
N TYR A 128 -26.50 9.33 -9.86
CA TYR A 128 -25.86 8.96 -11.13
C TYR A 128 -26.83 8.29 -12.09
N THR A 129 -26.72 8.66 -13.35
CA THR A 129 -27.40 8.00 -14.48
C THR A 129 -26.82 6.62 -14.73
N GLU A 130 -27.58 5.75 -15.42
CA GLU A 130 -27.11 4.43 -15.87
C GLU A 130 -25.80 4.54 -16.68
N ALA A 131 -25.64 5.60 -17.48
CA ALA A 131 -24.42 5.84 -18.25
C ALA A 131 -23.20 6.15 -17.36
N GLU A 132 -23.39 6.95 -16.31
CA GLU A 132 -22.36 7.27 -15.32
C GLU A 132 -21.99 6.01 -14.50
N LYS A 133 -22.97 5.21 -14.08
CA LYS A 133 -22.73 3.90 -13.44
C LYS A 133 -21.89 3.00 -14.34
N ASN A 134 -22.29 2.78 -15.60
CA ASN A 134 -21.57 1.90 -16.51
C ASN A 134 -20.13 2.36 -16.75
N SER A 135 -19.91 3.67 -16.84
CA SER A 135 -18.57 4.24 -16.96
C SER A 135 -17.72 4.01 -15.70
N ALA A 136 -18.34 4.07 -14.52
CA ALA A 136 -17.69 3.77 -13.25
C ALA A 136 -17.28 2.30 -13.15
N THR A 137 -18.21 1.38 -13.43
CA THR A 137 -17.97 -0.06 -13.47
C THR A 137 -16.83 -0.39 -14.45
N GLU A 138 -16.86 0.15 -15.67
CA GLU A 138 -15.81 -0.10 -16.67
C GLU A 138 -14.43 0.39 -16.18
N ALA A 139 -14.37 1.57 -15.57
CA ALA A 139 -13.13 2.11 -15.01
C ALA A 139 -12.59 1.22 -13.87
N LEU A 140 -13.45 0.78 -12.94
CA LEU A 140 -13.09 -0.10 -11.84
C LEU A 140 -12.58 -1.46 -12.35
N SER A 141 -13.32 -2.08 -13.28
CA SER A 141 -13.00 -3.39 -13.85
C SER A 141 -11.67 -3.39 -14.61
N LYS A 142 -11.44 -2.33 -15.40
CA LYS A 142 -10.18 -2.13 -16.12
C LYS A 142 -9.01 -1.95 -15.16
N THR A 143 -9.15 -1.09 -14.16
CA THR A 143 -8.08 -0.85 -13.19
C THR A 143 -7.77 -2.09 -12.35
N GLN A 144 -8.78 -2.87 -11.96
CA GLN A 144 -8.56 -4.16 -11.29
C GLN A 144 -7.71 -5.09 -12.15
N SER A 145 -8.06 -5.21 -13.44
CA SER A 145 -7.29 -6.03 -14.38
C SER A 145 -5.83 -5.56 -14.53
N GLU A 146 -5.61 -4.25 -14.61
CA GLU A 146 -4.26 -3.65 -14.68
C GLU A 146 -3.47 -3.87 -13.38
N LEU A 147 -4.08 -3.64 -12.22
CA LEU A 147 -3.46 -3.88 -10.91
C LEU A 147 -3.12 -5.36 -10.74
N TYR A 148 -4.04 -6.26 -11.07
CA TYR A 148 -3.82 -7.69 -10.96
C TYR A 148 -2.64 -8.14 -11.85
N ALA A 149 -2.60 -7.67 -13.10
CA ALA A 149 -1.50 -7.97 -14.02
C ALA A 149 -0.14 -7.45 -13.52
N LEU A 150 -0.11 -6.28 -12.87
CA LEU A 150 1.11 -5.76 -12.26
C LEU A 150 1.55 -6.60 -11.05
N LEU A 151 0.61 -6.93 -10.16
CA LEU A 151 0.88 -7.63 -8.89
C LEU A 151 1.23 -9.12 -9.07
N GLU A 152 0.85 -9.74 -10.19
CA GLU A 152 1.21 -11.13 -10.53
C GLU A 152 2.55 -11.25 -11.28
N LYS A 153 3.24 -10.15 -11.58
CA LYS A 153 4.62 -10.24 -12.08
C LYS A 153 5.47 -10.88 -10.98
N ASP A 154 6.16 -11.99 -11.29
CA ASP A 154 7.05 -12.71 -10.36
C ASP A 154 8.14 -11.80 -9.73
N GLU A 155 8.39 -10.64 -10.33
CA GLU A 155 9.40 -9.65 -9.92
C GLU A 155 8.80 -8.36 -9.33
N PHE A 156 7.48 -8.22 -9.21
CA PHE A 156 6.89 -6.97 -8.71
C PHE A 156 7.41 -6.63 -7.31
N THR A 157 8.01 -5.46 -7.19
CA THR A 157 8.41 -4.90 -5.91
C THR A 157 8.32 -3.38 -5.93
N VAL A 158 7.75 -2.85 -4.85
CA VAL A 158 7.73 -1.40 -4.57
C VAL A 158 9.13 -0.79 -4.45
N GLU A 159 10.19 -1.60 -4.32
CA GLU A 159 11.57 -1.09 -4.33
C GLU A 159 12.02 -0.63 -5.73
N LEU A 160 11.45 -1.21 -6.79
CA LEU A 160 11.74 -0.85 -8.16
C LEU A 160 10.98 0.41 -8.56
N GLU A 161 11.70 1.43 -9.04
CA GLU A 161 11.12 2.69 -9.48
C GLU A 161 10.14 2.51 -10.64
N GLU A 162 10.43 1.59 -11.56
CA GLU A 162 9.57 1.27 -12.71
C GLU A 162 8.22 0.73 -12.25
N ASP A 163 8.22 -0.24 -11.32
CA ASP A 163 6.99 -0.81 -10.76
C ASP A 163 6.18 0.23 -9.98
N ARG A 164 6.85 1.10 -9.21
CA ARG A 164 6.18 2.21 -8.51
C ARG A 164 5.54 3.18 -9.51
N ALA A 165 6.23 3.54 -10.57
CA ALA A 165 5.73 4.45 -11.60
C ALA A 165 4.54 3.85 -12.37
N GLU A 166 4.59 2.55 -12.68
CA GLU A 166 3.49 1.82 -13.33
C GLU A 166 2.25 1.79 -12.41
N LEU A 167 2.44 1.48 -11.13
CA LEU A 167 1.37 1.50 -10.13
C LEU A 167 0.74 2.89 -9.99
N LEU A 168 1.56 3.94 -9.87
CA LEU A 168 1.09 5.32 -9.83
C LEU A 168 0.28 5.70 -11.08
N THR A 169 0.71 5.23 -12.26
CA THR A 169 0.00 5.46 -13.52
C THR A 169 -1.38 4.78 -13.53
N ILE A 170 -1.46 3.55 -13.01
CA ILE A 170 -2.73 2.82 -12.88
C ILE A 170 -3.70 3.58 -11.96
N LEU A 171 -3.22 4.05 -10.80
CA LEU A 171 -4.03 4.82 -9.85
C LEU A 171 -4.49 6.17 -10.42
N ASP A 172 -3.60 6.89 -11.10
CA ASP A 172 -3.93 8.17 -11.74
C ASP A 172 -4.99 7.98 -12.85
N ASN A 173 -4.85 6.93 -13.67
CA ASN A 173 -5.83 6.58 -14.68
C ASN A 173 -7.20 6.26 -14.07
N LEU A 174 -7.23 5.51 -12.97
CA LEU A 174 -8.48 5.22 -12.25
C LEU A 174 -9.16 6.52 -11.79
N VAL A 175 -8.43 7.37 -11.07
CA VAL A 175 -8.93 8.65 -10.57
C VAL A 175 -9.44 9.54 -11.69
N LYS A 176 -8.70 9.61 -12.80
CA LYS A 176 -9.08 10.38 -13.99
C LYS A 176 -10.35 9.83 -14.63
N ASN A 177 -10.47 8.52 -14.80
CA ASN A 177 -11.65 7.92 -15.43
C ASN A 177 -12.88 8.06 -14.53
N LEU A 178 -12.72 7.90 -13.22
CA LEU A 178 -13.79 8.10 -12.24
C LEU A 178 -14.09 9.58 -11.95
N SER A 179 -13.27 10.52 -12.43
CA SER A 179 -13.49 11.96 -12.20
C SER A 179 -14.81 12.47 -12.80
N VAL A 180 -15.37 11.76 -13.78
CA VAL A 180 -16.71 12.04 -14.34
C VAL A 180 -17.81 11.99 -13.27
N LEU A 181 -17.55 11.28 -12.17
CA LEU A 181 -18.45 11.12 -11.04
C LEU A 181 -18.29 12.21 -9.98
N LYS A 182 -17.27 13.07 -10.06
CA LYS A 182 -17.01 14.18 -9.11
C LYS A 182 -18.00 15.36 -9.29
N LYS A 183 -19.27 15.09 -9.64
CA LYS A 183 -20.30 16.13 -9.55
C LYS A 183 -20.62 16.33 -8.07
N TYR A 184 -20.26 17.51 -7.58
CA TYR A 184 -20.40 18.08 -6.22
C TYR A 184 -19.18 17.88 -5.30
#